data_AF-A0AAV2PV66-F1
#
_entry.id   AF-A0AAV2PV66-F1
#
_cell.length_a   1.000
_cell.length_b   1.000
_cell.length_c   1.000
_cell.angle_alpha   90.00
_cell.angle_beta   90.00
_cell.angle_gamma   90.00
#
_symmetry.space_group_name_H-M   'P 1'
#
loop_
_entity.id
_entity.type
_entity.pdbx_description
1 polymer ?
#
loop_
_entity_poly.entity_id
_entity_poly.type
_entity_poly.pdbx_seq_one_letter_code
_entity_poly.pdbx_strand_id
1 'polypeptide(L)'
;ANNNKSDKIRKDIDKRNSSDSCLYNASMGLVRLVENCCGQWGRSVATHPGYAILLCIALFTLAAVGLVNINTELRPYKLWIPQDSEFIKVTNWQAENFPRDYRHHVILWEAKDGNVLTAAAIQEMWQMHQEVEKIATTVGDETITWDDVCITVPSLLTPQSIVDYSSDYYYNNDNYENYDYATPEPYYYDYDVEWSTIGPDYWGTEMPFNW
;
A
#
# COMPACT_ATOMS: atom_id res chain seq x y z
N ALA A 1 -7.30 -34.95 62.64
CA ALA A 1 -7.21 -34.23 61.36
C ALA A 1 -7.17 -35.13 60.11
N ASN A 2 -6.84 -36.42 60.20
CA ASN A 2 -6.64 -37.29 59.02
C ASN A 2 -7.93 -37.75 58.30
N ASN A 3 -9.07 -37.85 58.99
CA ASN A 3 -10.30 -38.37 58.39
C ASN A 3 -10.90 -37.39 57.34
N ASN A 4 -10.88 -36.09 57.63
CA ASN A 4 -11.38 -35.07 56.70
C ASN A 4 -10.59 -34.98 55.39
N LYS A 5 -9.28 -35.33 55.39
CA LYS A 5 -8.45 -35.32 54.18
C LYS A 5 -8.77 -36.50 53.26
N SER A 6 -8.97 -37.68 53.84
CA SER A 6 -9.34 -38.90 53.11
C SER A 6 -10.72 -38.77 52.47
N ASP A 7 -11.68 -38.19 53.19
CA ASP A 7 -13.06 -38.01 52.70
C ASP A 7 -13.15 -36.98 51.57
N LYS A 8 -12.30 -35.95 51.58
CA LYS A 8 -12.23 -34.96 50.50
C LYS A 8 -11.69 -35.58 49.20
N ILE A 9 -10.61 -36.37 49.31
CA ILE A 9 -10.01 -37.06 48.16
C ILE A 9 -11.00 -38.04 47.51
N ARG A 10 -11.80 -38.76 48.32
CA ARG A 10 -12.84 -39.68 47.81
C ARG A 10 -13.92 -38.93 47.02
N LYS A 11 -14.42 -37.81 47.54
CA LYS A 11 -15.44 -37.00 46.85
C LYS A 11 -14.91 -36.42 45.52
N ASP A 12 -13.64 -36.03 45.47
CA ASP A 12 -13.01 -35.50 44.26
C ASP A 12 -12.81 -36.59 43.19
N ILE A 13 -12.48 -37.83 43.60
CA ILE A 13 -12.36 -38.99 42.69
C ILE A 13 -13.73 -39.39 42.12
N ASP A 14 -14.78 -39.44 42.94
CA ASP A 14 -16.14 -39.78 42.49
C ASP A 14 -16.70 -38.73 41.52
N LYS A 15 -16.43 -37.45 41.77
CA LYS A 15 -16.84 -36.35 40.89
C LYS A 15 -16.11 -36.42 39.53
N ARG A 16 -14.84 -36.82 39.52
CA ARG A 16 -14.04 -37.03 38.29
C ARG A 16 -14.56 -38.21 37.48
N ASN A 17 -14.78 -39.36 38.12
CA ASN A 17 -15.30 -40.57 37.46
C ASN A 17 -16.73 -40.35 36.86
N SER A 18 -17.57 -39.59 37.56
CA SER A 18 -18.91 -39.20 37.05
C SER A 18 -18.82 -38.27 35.84
N SER A 19 -17.91 -37.30 35.87
CA SER A 19 -17.64 -36.41 34.73
C SER A 19 -17.10 -37.17 33.52
N ASP A 20 -16.15 -38.08 33.73
CA ASP A 20 -15.55 -38.89 32.66
C ASP A 20 -16.59 -39.83 32.01
N SER A 21 -17.53 -40.35 32.81
CA SER A 21 -18.66 -41.16 32.30
C SER A 21 -19.65 -40.34 31.47
N CYS A 22 -19.90 -39.08 31.86
CA CYS A 22 -20.76 -38.17 31.09
C CYS A 22 -20.10 -37.76 29.75
N LEU A 23 -18.81 -37.43 29.78
CA LEU A 23 -18.05 -37.08 28.57
C LEU A 23 -17.92 -38.27 27.61
N TYR A 24 -17.75 -39.48 28.15
CA TYR A 24 -17.74 -40.71 27.35
C TYR A 24 -19.10 -41.02 26.71
N ASN A 25 -20.20 -40.82 27.44
CA ASN A 25 -21.54 -41.02 26.90
C ASN A 25 -21.91 -39.95 25.87
N ALA A 26 -21.50 -38.69 26.10
CA ALA A 26 -21.67 -37.60 25.15
C ALA A 26 -20.84 -37.81 23.88
N SER A 27 -19.59 -38.26 24.02
CA SER A 27 -18.73 -38.58 22.88
C SER A 27 -19.28 -39.77 22.09
N MET A 28 -19.79 -40.80 22.76
CA MET A 28 -20.40 -41.94 22.08
C MET A 28 -21.73 -41.58 21.39
N GLY A 29 -22.49 -40.64 21.94
CA GLY A 29 -23.64 -40.05 21.27
C GLY A 29 -23.26 -39.33 19.99
N LEU A 30 -22.21 -38.49 20.04
CA LEU A 30 -21.68 -37.79 18.87
C LEU A 30 -21.17 -38.74 17.79
N VAL A 31 -20.40 -39.75 18.18
CA VAL A 31 -19.86 -40.76 17.25
C VAL A 31 -20.99 -41.47 16.52
N ARG A 32 -22.01 -41.94 17.25
CA ARG A 32 -23.18 -42.60 16.64
C ARG A 32 -23.99 -41.68 15.74
N LEU A 33 -24.09 -40.40 16.07
CA LEU A 33 -24.76 -39.41 15.23
C LEU A 33 -24.01 -39.21 13.92
N VAL A 34 -22.69 -39.01 13.98
CA VAL A 34 -21.83 -38.85 12.80
C VAL A 34 -21.87 -40.11 11.94
N GLU A 35 -21.73 -41.30 12.53
CA GLU A 35 -21.81 -42.57 11.81
C GLU A 35 -23.16 -42.73 11.09
N ASN A 36 -24.27 -42.43 11.76
CA ASN A 36 -25.59 -42.51 11.16
C ASN A 36 -25.78 -41.45 10.06
N CYS A 37 -25.33 -40.23 10.28
CA CYS A 37 -25.44 -39.14 9.31
C CYS A 37 -24.61 -39.43 8.05
N CYS A 38 -23.32 -39.75 8.22
CA CYS A 38 -22.43 -40.11 7.12
C CYS A 38 -22.91 -41.38 6.40
N GLY A 39 -23.40 -42.38 7.15
CA GLY A 39 -23.92 -43.62 6.57
C GLY A 39 -25.20 -43.40 5.76
N GLN A 40 -26.13 -42.59 6.26
CA GLN A 40 -27.37 -42.26 5.55
C GLN A 40 -27.11 -41.37 4.33
N TRP A 41 -26.26 -40.35 4.48
CA TRP A 41 -25.87 -39.48 3.37
C TRP A 41 -25.13 -40.27 2.28
N GLY A 42 -24.16 -41.10 2.66
CA GLY A 42 -23.41 -41.94 1.73
C GLY A 42 -24.30 -42.90 0.96
N ARG A 43 -25.28 -43.54 1.63
CA ARG A 43 -26.28 -44.38 0.96
C ARG A 43 -27.20 -43.58 0.02
N SER A 44 -27.60 -42.37 0.41
CA SER A 44 -28.41 -41.49 -0.45
C SER A 44 -27.67 -41.12 -1.74
N VAL A 45 -26.39 -40.76 -1.64
CA VAL A 45 -25.53 -40.45 -2.80
C VAL A 45 -25.31 -41.67 -3.69
N ALA A 46 -25.06 -42.85 -3.09
CA ALA A 46 -24.81 -44.08 -3.84
C ALA A 46 -26.06 -44.62 -4.56
N THR A 47 -27.25 -44.43 -3.98
CA THR A 47 -28.52 -44.87 -4.61
C THR A 47 -28.95 -43.95 -5.75
N HIS A 48 -28.61 -42.66 -5.69
CA HIS A 48 -29.05 -41.65 -6.64
C HIS A 48 -27.90 -40.72 -7.07
N PRO A 49 -26.89 -41.23 -7.81
CA PRO A 49 -25.69 -40.47 -8.14
C PRO A 49 -25.97 -39.22 -9.00
N GLY A 50 -26.97 -39.28 -9.88
CA GLY A 50 -27.34 -38.14 -10.74
C GLY A 50 -27.80 -36.91 -9.95
N TYR A 51 -28.66 -37.10 -8.94
CA TYR A 51 -29.13 -36.01 -8.09
C TYR A 51 -28.00 -35.41 -7.25
N ALA A 52 -27.07 -36.24 -6.75
CA ALA A 52 -25.91 -35.77 -6.00
C ALA A 52 -24.99 -34.89 -6.85
N ILE A 53 -24.72 -35.27 -8.10
CA ILE A 53 -23.92 -34.47 -9.03
C ILE A 53 -24.62 -33.13 -9.33
N LEU A 54 -25.92 -33.14 -9.61
CA LEU A 54 -26.69 -31.93 -9.86
C LEU A 54 -26.68 -30.98 -8.66
N LEU A 55 -26.80 -31.51 -7.45
CA LEU A 55 -26.72 -30.74 -6.20
C LEU A 55 -25.34 -30.06 -6.09
N CYS A 56 -24.25 -30.81 -6.26
CA CYS A 56 -22.89 -30.27 -6.19
C CYS A 56 -22.66 -29.16 -7.23
N ILE A 57 -23.12 -29.36 -8.48
CA ILE A 57 -23.03 -28.35 -9.53
C ILE A 57 -23.87 -27.12 -9.18
N ALA A 58 -25.08 -27.29 -8.65
CA ALA A 58 -25.94 -26.18 -8.24
C ALA A 58 -25.30 -25.35 -7.11
N LEU A 59 -24.69 -26.00 -6.11
CA LEU A 59 -23.97 -25.28 -5.04
C LEU A 59 -22.73 -24.57 -5.56
N PHE A 60 -21.95 -25.23 -6.41
CA PHE A 60 -20.75 -24.63 -7.00
C PHE A 60 -21.09 -23.41 -7.86
N THR A 61 -22.10 -23.53 -8.72
CA THR A 61 -22.55 -22.42 -9.58
C THR A 61 -23.10 -21.27 -8.76
N LEU A 62 -23.89 -21.53 -7.71
CA LEU A 62 -24.38 -20.49 -6.80
C LEU A 62 -23.22 -19.76 -6.10
N ALA A 63 -22.21 -20.50 -5.62
CA ALA A 63 -21.00 -19.90 -5.05
C ALA A 63 -20.20 -19.11 -6.10
N ALA A 64 -20.10 -19.61 -7.32
CA ALA A 64 -19.39 -18.96 -8.42
C ALA A 64 -20.07 -17.67 -8.89
N VAL A 65 -21.41 -17.54 -8.75
CA VAL A 65 -22.10 -16.26 -9.02
C VAL A 65 -21.55 -15.12 -8.15
N GLY A 66 -21.11 -15.42 -6.93
CA GLY A 66 -20.46 -14.43 -6.06
C GLY A 66 -19.16 -13.86 -6.65
N LEU A 67 -18.47 -14.61 -7.52
CA LEU A 67 -17.24 -14.16 -8.19
C LEU A 67 -17.50 -13.04 -9.20
N VAL A 68 -18.74 -12.89 -9.70
CA VAL A 68 -19.11 -11.80 -10.61
C VAL A 68 -18.96 -10.43 -9.93
N ASN A 69 -19.04 -10.37 -8.60
CA ASN A 69 -18.87 -9.15 -7.82
C ASN A 69 -17.49 -9.04 -7.15
N ILE A 70 -16.44 -9.60 -7.76
CA ILE A 70 -15.07 -9.37 -7.29
C ILE A 70 -14.67 -7.94 -7.64
N ASN A 71 -14.39 -7.15 -6.60
CA ASN A 71 -13.81 -5.82 -6.72
C ASN A 71 -12.29 -5.93 -6.51
N THR A 72 -11.51 -5.64 -7.54
CA THR A 72 -10.05 -5.62 -7.47
C THR A 72 -9.56 -4.25 -7.02
N GLU A 73 -8.86 -4.20 -5.89
CA GLU A 73 -8.22 -2.97 -5.39
C GLU A 73 -6.72 -3.03 -5.69
N LEU A 74 -6.21 -2.03 -6.42
CA LEU A 74 -4.80 -1.94 -6.82
C LEU A 74 -4.04 -0.84 -6.07
N ARG A 75 -4.72 -0.06 -5.21
CA ARG A 75 -4.10 1.05 -4.49
C ARG A 75 -3.20 0.48 -3.37
N PRO A 76 -1.87 0.71 -3.41
CA PRO A 76 -0.94 0.10 -2.47
C PRO A 76 -1.21 0.50 -1.03
N TYR A 77 -1.61 1.76 -0.79
CA TYR A 77 -1.96 2.24 0.56
C TYR A 77 -3.09 1.46 1.22
N LYS A 78 -4.03 0.92 0.42
CA LYS A 78 -5.15 0.14 0.95
C LYS A 78 -4.80 -1.33 1.18
N LEU A 79 -3.77 -1.82 0.47
CA LEU A 79 -3.35 -3.22 0.53
C LEU A 79 -2.33 -3.47 1.66
N TRP A 80 -1.40 -2.54 1.87
CA TRP A 80 -0.27 -2.73 2.76
C TRP A 80 -0.43 -2.06 4.13
N ILE A 81 -1.38 -1.13 4.26
CA ILE A 81 -1.56 -0.34 5.47
C ILE A 81 -2.90 -0.72 6.12
N PRO A 82 -2.92 -1.08 7.42
CA PRO A 82 -4.16 -1.34 8.12
C PRO A 82 -5.03 -0.07 8.12
N GLN A 83 -6.30 -0.25 7.74
CA GLN A 83 -7.25 0.85 7.53
C GLN A 83 -7.55 1.63 8.83
N ASP A 84 -7.34 1.00 9.99
CA ASP A 84 -7.51 1.62 11.31
C ASP A 84 -6.25 2.34 11.83
N SER A 85 -5.16 2.38 11.05
CA SER A 85 -3.93 3.04 11.47
C SER A 85 -4.07 4.56 11.56
N GLU A 86 -3.33 5.16 12.48
CA GLU A 86 -3.22 6.63 12.60
C GLU A 86 -2.72 7.28 11.30
N PHE A 87 -1.85 6.60 10.56
CA PHE A 87 -1.38 7.08 9.25
C PHE A 87 -2.53 7.33 8.27
N ILE A 88 -3.48 6.39 8.16
CA ILE A 88 -4.64 6.53 7.26
C ILE A 88 -5.56 7.65 7.75
N LYS A 89 -5.79 7.79 9.05
CA LYS A 89 -6.62 8.88 9.61
C LYS A 89 -6.04 10.25 9.29
N VAL A 90 -4.74 10.43 9.52
CA VAL A 90 -4.04 11.69 9.22
C VAL A 90 -4.01 11.95 7.73
N THR A 91 -3.75 10.93 6.91
CA THR A 91 -3.74 11.06 5.44
C THR A 91 -5.12 11.42 4.89
N ASN A 92 -6.18 10.81 5.40
CA ASN A 92 -7.56 11.14 5.01
C ASN A 92 -7.92 12.56 5.44
N TRP A 93 -7.61 12.94 6.68
CA TRP A 93 -7.79 14.32 7.15
C TRP A 93 -7.02 15.31 6.26
N GLN A 94 -5.77 15.00 5.91
CA GLN A 94 -4.97 15.84 5.03
C GLN A 94 -5.59 15.93 3.64
N ALA A 95 -6.07 14.83 3.06
CA ALA A 95 -6.71 14.83 1.75
C ALA A 95 -8.02 15.63 1.73
N GLU A 96 -8.79 15.58 2.82
CA GLU A 96 -10.04 16.36 2.97
C GLU A 96 -9.80 17.86 3.14
N ASN A 97 -8.75 18.24 3.89
CA ASN A 97 -8.47 19.65 4.22
C ASN A 97 -7.53 20.32 3.20
N PHE A 98 -6.64 19.54 2.59
CA PHE A 98 -5.64 19.97 1.63
C PHE A 98 -5.64 18.99 0.45
N PRO A 99 -6.65 19.05 -0.44
CA PRO A 99 -6.73 18.17 -1.59
C PRO A 99 -5.49 18.38 -2.48
N ARG A 100 -4.61 17.39 -2.49
CA ARG A 100 -3.39 17.35 -3.33
C ARG A 100 -3.63 16.43 -4.51
N ASP A 101 -4.44 16.87 -5.46
CA ASP A 101 -4.66 16.14 -6.72
C ASP A 101 -3.62 16.56 -7.78
N TYR A 102 -2.34 16.46 -7.43
CA TYR A 102 -1.26 16.59 -8.40
C TYR A 102 -0.48 15.29 -8.53
N ARG A 103 -0.33 14.83 -9.76
CA ARG A 103 0.50 13.67 -10.08
C ARG A 103 1.85 14.15 -10.58
N HIS A 104 2.91 13.74 -9.89
CA HIS A 104 4.26 14.00 -10.35
C HIS A 104 4.66 13.08 -11.49
N HIS A 105 5.15 13.69 -12.55
CA HIS A 105 5.86 13.01 -13.63
C HIS A 105 7.27 13.57 -13.69
N VAL A 106 8.27 12.72 -13.53
CA VAL A 106 9.68 13.12 -13.52
C VAL A 106 10.39 12.34 -14.61
N ILE A 107 11.19 13.06 -15.40
CA ILE A 107 12.03 12.50 -16.45
C ILE A 107 13.48 12.80 -16.07
N LEU A 108 14.30 11.77 -15.99
CA LEU A 108 15.73 11.90 -15.72
C LEU A 108 16.50 11.80 -17.04
N TRP A 109 17.36 12.78 -17.29
CA TRP A 109 18.20 12.85 -18.47
C TRP A 109 19.65 12.58 -18.11
N GLU A 110 20.29 11.70 -18.88
CA GLU A 110 21.69 11.35 -18.73
C GLU A 110 22.39 11.49 -20.09
N ALA A 111 23.57 12.11 -20.09
CA ALA A 111 24.41 12.22 -21.27
C ALA A 111 25.54 11.18 -21.21
N LYS A 112 25.75 10.46 -22.32
CA LYS A 112 26.82 9.45 -22.45
C LYS A 112 28.22 10.03 -22.19
N ASP A 113 28.41 11.29 -22.56
CA ASP A 113 29.69 12.00 -22.43
C ASP A 113 29.87 12.65 -21.04
N GLY A 114 28.95 12.39 -20.10
CA GLY A 114 28.99 12.90 -18.73
C GLY A 114 28.51 14.34 -18.54
N ASN A 115 28.19 15.07 -19.62
CA ASN A 115 27.69 16.44 -19.54
C ASN A 115 26.32 16.60 -20.22
N VAL A 116 25.28 16.82 -19.41
CA VAL A 116 23.90 17.07 -19.88
C VAL A 116 23.63 18.55 -20.15
N LEU A 117 24.49 19.46 -19.69
CA LEU A 117 24.34 20.91 -19.85
C LEU A 117 24.95 21.41 -21.16
N THR A 118 24.76 20.64 -22.23
CA THR A 118 25.14 21.04 -23.59
C THR A 118 23.95 21.66 -24.31
N ALA A 119 24.22 22.60 -25.23
CA ALA A 119 23.16 23.24 -26.00
C ALA A 119 22.31 22.22 -26.77
N ALA A 120 22.94 21.16 -27.30
CA ALA A 120 22.24 20.09 -28.00
C ALA A 120 21.30 19.32 -27.08
N ALA A 121 21.76 18.89 -25.90
CA ALA A 121 20.93 18.17 -24.93
C ALA A 121 19.75 19.02 -24.44
N ILE A 122 19.97 20.31 -24.16
CA ILE A 122 18.90 21.22 -23.74
C ILE A 122 17.86 21.42 -24.86
N GLN A 123 18.31 21.51 -26.12
CA GLN A 123 17.40 21.60 -27.28
C GLN A 123 16.57 20.32 -27.44
N GLU A 124 17.15 19.14 -27.23
CA GLU A 124 16.41 17.87 -27.26
C GLU A 124 15.39 17.79 -26.12
N MET A 125 15.77 18.20 -24.89
CA MET A 125 14.84 18.29 -23.75
C MET A 125 13.66 19.22 -24.06
N TRP A 126 13.94 20.38 -24.66
CA TRP A 126 12.91 21.33 -25.06
C TRP A 126 11.97 20.76 -26.11
N GLN A 127 12.51 20.08 -27.13
CA GLN A 127 11.69 19.42 -28.15
C GLN A 127 10.78 18.34 -27.53
N MET A 128 11.33 17.53 -26.63
CA MET A 128 10.57 16.49 -25.93
C MET A 128 9.44 17.08 -25.08
N HIS A 129 9.73 18.16 -24.35
CA HIS A 129 8.71 18.89 -23.59
C HIS A 129 7.57 19.41 -24.48
N GLN A 130 7.90 20.01 -25.63
CA GLN A 130 6.92 20.49 -26.61
C GLN A 130 6.07 19.36 -27.20
N GLU A 131 6.66 18.18 -27.44
CA GLU A 131 5.89 17.02 -27.92
C GLU A 131 4.97 16.46 -26.84
N VAL A 132 5.40 16.47 -25.57
CA VAL A 132 4.55 16.09 -24.45
C VAL A 132 3.37 17.05 -24.32
N GLU A 133 3.57 18.37 -24.36
CA GLU A 133 2.50 19.38 -24.26
C GLU A 133 1.41 19.23 -25.33
N LYS A 134 1.77 18.75 -26.54
CA LYS A 134 0.83 18.54 -27.64
C LYS A 134 -0.04 17.29 -27.49
N ILE A 135 0.23 16.43 -26.51
CA ILE A 135 -0.54 15.20 -26.31
C ILE A 135 -1.97 15.58 -25.93
N ALA A 136 -2.92 15.08 -26.74
CA ALA A 136 -4.35 15.18 -26.48
C ALA A 136 -4.96 13.78 -26.44
N THR A 137 -5.80 13.51 -25.44
CA THR A 137 -6.46 12.22 -25.25
C THR A 137 -7.96 12.42 -25.18
N THR A 138 -8.73 11.57 -25.88
CA THR A 138 -10.19 11.56 -25.79
C THR A 138 -10.63 10.67 -24.63
N VAL A 139 -11.27 11.26 -23.62
CA VAL A 139 -11.85 10.53 -22.48
C VAL A 139 -13.37 10.72 -22.51
N GLY A 140 -14.08 9.67 -22.95
CA GLY A 140 -15.51 9.79 -23.25
C GLY A 140 -15.75 10.64 -24.50
N ASP A 141 -16.52 11.73 -24.36
CA ASP A 141 -16.86 12.65 -25.45
C ASP A 141 -15.98 13.92 -25.45
N GLU A 142 -15.08 14.08 -24.48
CA GLU A 142 -14.23 15.26 -24.33
C GLU A 142 -12.77 14.96 -24.71
N THR A 143 -12.15 15.90 -25.42
CA THR A 143 -10.71 15.88 -25.70
C THR A 143 -10.00 16.65 -24.61
N ILE A 144 -9.15 15.96 -23.84
CA ILE A 144 -8.38 16.52 -22.74
C ILE A 144 -6.94 16.76 -23.22
N THR A 145 -6.44 17.96 -22.99
CA THR A 145 -5.07 18.38 -23.30
C THR A 145 -4.23 18.56 -22.03
N TRP A 146 -2.91 18.75 -22.17
CA TRP A 146 -2.03 18.96 -21.02
C TRP A 146 -2.38 20.21 -20.20
N ASP A 147 -2.82 21.27 -20.85
CA ASP A 147 -3.21 22.52 -20.18
C ASP A 147 -4.44 22.34 -19.28
N ASP A 148 -5.30 21.37 -19.59
CA ASP A 148 -6.51 21.10 -18.80
C ASP A 148 -6.22 20.36 -17.50
N VAL A 149 -5.10 19.61 -17.44
CA VAL A 149 -4.75 18.73 -16.31
C VAL A 149 -3.55 19.23 -15.51
N CYS A 150 -2.69 20.05 -16.10
CA CYS A 150 -1.49 20.55 -15.45
C CYS A 150 -1.86 21.63 -14.42
N ILE A 151 -1.23 21.57 -13.25
CA ILE A 151 -1.39 22.62 -12.25
C ILE A 151 -0.43 23.76 -12.55
N THR A 152 -0.99 24.93 -12.81
CA THR A 152 -0.23 26.18 -12.88
C THR A 152 0.09 26.63 -11.46
N VAL A 153 1.37 26.56 -11.09
CA VAL A 153 1.83 27.19 -9.85
C VAL A 153 1.77 28.71 -10.02
N PRO A 154 1.12 29.44 -9.09
CA PRO A 154 1.12 30.89 -9.16
C PRO A 154 2.57 31.38 -9.03
N SER A 155 3.02 32.22 -9.96
CA SER A 155 4.34 32.82 -9.89
C SER A 155 4.41 33.70 -8.64
N LEU A 156 5.31 33.38 -7.71
CA LEU A 156 5.60 34.22 -6.54
C LEU A 156 6.23 35.57 -6.91
N LEU A 157 6.52 35.77 -8.20
CA LEU A 157 7.00 37.01 -8.80
C LEU A 157 5.89 38.06 -8.80
N THR A 158 5.64 38.66 -7.64
CA THR A 158 4.98 39.94 -7.56
C THR A 158 5.96 41.04 -8.02
N PRO A 159 5.48 42.19 -8.52
CA PRO A 159 6.37 43.31 -8.81
C PRO A 159 7.26 43.69 -7.62
N GLN A 160 6.82 43.44 -6.39
CA GLN A 160 7.62 43.67 -5.18
C GLN A 160 8.73 42.63 -5.00
N SER A 161 8.48 41.35 -5.26
CA SER A 161 9.51 40.31 -5.11
C SER A 161 10.60 40.39 -6.18
N ILE A 162 10.30 40.96 -7.37
CA ILE A 162 11.33 41.24 -8.39
C ILE A 162 12.27 42.34 -7.93
N VAL A 163 11.74 43.37 -7.25
CA VAL A 163 12.55 44.48 -6.71
C VAL A 163 13.45 43.98 -5.58
N ASP A 164 12.92 43.17 -4.66
CA ASP A 164 13.72 42.52 -3.60
C ASP A 164 14.81 41.61 -4.18
N TYR A 165 14.47 40.75 -5.15
CA TYR A 165 15.45 39.85 -5.77
C TYR A 165 16.55 40.61 -6.55
N SER A 166 16.23 41.77 -7.15
CA SER A 166 17.21 42.58 -7.87
C SER A 166 18.09 43.44 -6.95
N SER A 167 17.59 43.79 -5.76
CA SER A 167 18.29 44.61 -4.77
C SER A 167 19.51 43.88 -4.19
N ASP A 168 19.42 42.56 -4.03
CA ASP A 168 20.48 41.75 -3.40
C ASP A 168 21.68 41.49 -4.34
N TYR A 169 21.56 41.77 -5.64
CA TYR A 169 22.60 41.49 -6.64
C TYR A 169 23.38 42.72 -7.13
N TYR A 170 23.23 43.89 -6.50
CA TYR A 170 24.03 45.05 -6.84
C TYR A 170 25.40 45.01 -6.13
N TYR A 171 26.39 44.39 -6.78
CA TYR A 171 27.79 44.49 -6.40
C TYR A 171 28.25 45.96 -6.49
N ASN A 172 28.37 46.63 -5.34
CA ASN A 172 29.13 47.89 -5.24
C ASN A 172 30.61 47.55 -5.46
N ASN A 173 31.17 47.95 -6.60
CA ASN A 173 32.58 47.72 -6.96
C ASN A 173 33.55 48.72 -6.29
N ASP A 174 33.13 49.35 -5.19
CA ASP A 174 33.86 50.41 -4.51
C ASP A 174 34.08 50.00 -3.05
N ASN A 175 35.03 49.09 -2.81
CA ASN A 175 36.00 49.10 -1.71
C ASN A 175 36.56 47.69 -1.46
N TYR A 176 37.84 47.54 -1.76
CA TYR A 176 38.67 46.41 -1.33
C TYR A 176 39.02 46.61 0.15
N GLU A 177 38.07 46.35 1.06
CA GLU A 177 38.39 46.17 2.47
C GLU A 177 37.78 44.86 2.99
N ASN A 178 38.68 44.08 3.56
CA ASN A 178 38.51 42.80 4.21
C ASN A 178 37.38 42.85 5.26
N TYR A 179 36.24 42.25 4.93
CA TYR A 179 35.26 41.79 5.90
C TYR A 179 34.98 40.32 5.66
N ASP A 180 35.25 39.55 6.70
CA ASP A 180 34.95 38.13 6.84
C ASP A 180 33.42 37.98 6.88
N TYR A 181 32.81 37.70 5.72
CA TYR A 181 31.39 37.41 5.63
C TYR A 181 31.19 35.93 5.96
N ALA A 182 30.76 35.68 7.19
CA ALA A 182 30.09 34.42 7.55
C ALA A 182 28.91 34.24 6.60
N THR A 183 29.01 33.25 5.72
CA THR A 183 27.91 32.78 4.88
C THR A 183 26.78 32.29 5.80
N PRO A 184 25.54 32.79 5.68
CA PRO A 184 24.41 32.11 6.29
C PRO A 184 24.34 30.72 5.66
N GLU A 185 24.42 29.68 6.48
CA GLU A 185 24.28 28.31 5.99
C GLU A 185 22.97 28.17 5.22
N PRO A 186 22.99 27.52 4.04
CA PRO A 186 21.76 27.23 3.32
C PRO A 186 20.87 26.39 4.23
N TYR A 187 19.64 26.85 4.45
CA TYR A 187 18.60 26.07 5.11
C TYR A 187 18.28 24.87 4.20
N TYR A 188 19.05 23.80 4.38
CA TYR A 188 18.76 22.51 3.79
C TYR A 188 17.54 21.96 4.52
N TYR A 189 16.48 21.63 3.79
CA TYR A 189 15.45 20.75 4.35
C TYR A 189 16.13 19.41 4.57
N ASP A 190 16.41 19.15 5.83
CA ASP A 190 16.99 17.92 6.32
C ASP A 190 16.00 16.76 6.09
N TYR A 191 16.20 16.02 5.01
CA TYR A 191 15.72 14.64 4.87
C TYR A 191 16.86 13.72 5.32
N ASP A 192 17.21 13.75 6.60
CA ASP A 192 17.96 12.70 7.27
C ASP A 192 17.13 11.41 7.26
N VAL A 193 17.15 10.71 6.13
CA VAL A 193 17.04 9.25 6.13
C VAL A 193 18.45 8.76 6.40
N GLU A 194 18.70 8.42 7.66
CA GLU A 194 19.96 7.85 8.11
C GLU A 194 20.17 6.48 7.45
N TRP A 195 20.89 6.44 6.32
CA TRP A 195 21.25 5.22 5.58
C TRP A 195 22.29 4.34 6.33
N SER A 196 22.53 4.58 7.62
CA SER A 196 23.54 3.89 8.44
C SER A 196 22.99 2.67 9.21
N THR A 197 21.67 2.39 9.17
CA THR A 197 21.07 1.21 9.84
C THR A 197 20.66 0.08 8.90
N ILE A 198 21.00 0.15 7.61
CA ILE A 198 20.88 -1.00 6.71
C ILE A 198 22.16 -1.83 6.85
N GLY A 199 22.07 -2.89 7.67
CA GLY A 199 23.13 -3.89 7.81
C GLY A 199 23.55 -4.49 6.46
N PRO A 200 24.79 -4.98 6.33
CA PRO A 200 25.39 -5.41 5.06
C PRO A 200 24.81 -6.71 4.45
N ASP A 201 23.58 -7.09 4.76
CA ASP A 201 23.10 -8.48 4.58
C ASP A 201 22.10 -8.66 3.41
N TYR A 202 21.80 -7.62 2.63
CA TYR A 202 20.84 -7.72 1.52
C TYR A 202 21.42 -7.22 0.19
N TRP A 203 22.51 -7.85 -0.25
CA TRP A 203 22.82 -7.96 -1.67
C TRP A 203 22.18 -9.25 -2.18
N GLY A 204 20.90 -9.16 -2.55
CA GLY A 204 20.28 -10.12 -3.44
C GLY A 204 20.96 -10.01 -4.80
N THR A 205 21.81 -10.99 -5.08
CA THR A 205 22.46 -11.26 -6.35
C THR A 205 21.55 -11.00 -7.56
N GLU A 206 22.13 -10.32 -8.54
CA GLU A 206 21.59 -10.00 -9.85
C GLU A 206 20.86 -11.21 -10.48
N MET A 207 19.59 -11.00 -10.88
CA MET A 207 18.95 -11.88 -11.86
C MET A 207 19.19 -11.29 -13.25
N PRO A 208 19.85 -12.03 -14.17
CA PRO A 208 20.01 -11.58 -15.54
C PRO A 208 18.66 -11.63 -16.25
N PHE A 209 18.16 -10.47 -16.68
CA PHE A 209 17.08 -10.37 -17.65
C PHE A 209 17.64 -10.75 -19.03
N ASN A 210 17.35 -11.97 -19.46
CA ASN A 210 17.43 -12.35 -20.88
C ASN A 210 16.01 -12.31 -21.46
N TRP A 211 15.89 -11.63 -22.60
CA TRP A 211 14.76 -11.72 -23.53
C TRP A 211 14.74 -13.09 -24.21
#